data_AF-D3SMC9-F1
#
_entry.id   AF-D3SMC9-F1
#
_cell.length_a   1.000
_cell.length_b   1.000
_cell.length_c   1.000
_cell.angle_alpha   90.00
_cell.angle_beta   90.00
_cell.angle_gamma   90.00
#
_symmetry.space_group_name_H-M   'P 1'
#
loop_
_entity.id
_entity.type
_entity.pdbx_description
1 polymer ?
#
loop_
_entity_poly.entity_id
_entity_poly.type
_entity_poly.pdbx_seq_one_letter_code
_entity_poly.pdbx_strand_id
1 'polypeptide(L)'
;MEWSTKDFALSVVIISVMAVLALLAPKVLVVSVVILWIILWVIAIIDVLKSEFTGSNKIVWILVLILIPIIGVIAYSLIGEKQKVKE
;
A
#
# COMPACT_ATOMS: atom_id res chain seq x y z
N MET A 1 -50.72 -18.30 -6.41
CA MET A 1 -49.49 -17.98 -5.67
C MET A 1 -49.44 -16.48 -5.54
N GLU A 2 -50.18 -15.94 -4.57
CA GLU A 2 -50.21 -14.51 -4.29
C GLU A 2 -49.03 -14.21 -3.38
N TRP A 3 -48.01 -13.59 -3.94
CA TRP A 3 -46.87 -13.14 -3.14
C TRP A 3 -47.34 -12.05 -2.18
N SER A 4 -47.03 -12.20 -0.89
CA SER A 4 -47.40 -11.24 0.14
C SER A 4 -46.60 -9.95 -0.04
N THR A 5 -47.23 -8.80 0.19
CA THR A 5 -46.58 -7.48 0.10
C THR A 5 -45.37 -7.34 1.04
N LYS A 6 -45.36 -8.11 2.14
CA LYS A 6 -44.25 -8.20 3.09
C LYS A 6 -43.03 -8.91 2.50
N ASP A 7 -43.25 -9.93 1.68
CA ASP A 7 -42.17 -10.69 1.02
C ASP A 7 -41.50 -9.82 -0.04
N PHE A 8 -42.29 -9.01 -0.75
CA PHE A 8 -41.77 -8.02 -1.69
C PHE A 8 -40.91 -6.97 -0.98
N ALA A 9 -41.41 -6.36 0.10
CA ALA A 9 -40.66 -5.37 0.87
C ALA A 9 -39.34 -5.95 1.41
N LEU A 10 -39.35 -7.19 1.91
CA LEU A 10 -38.16 -7.87 2.39
C LEU A 10 -37.11 -8.04 1.28
N SER A 11 -37.52 -8.46 0.09
CA SER A 11 -36.60 -8.63 -1.05
C SER A 11 -35.94 -7.31 -1.46
N VAL A 12 -36.69 -6.21 -1.48
CA VAL A 12 -36.17 -4.88 -1.83
C VAL A 12 -35.17 -4.39 -0.77
N VAL A 13 -35.49 -4.56 0.51
CA VAL A 13 -34.56 -4.24 1.61
C VAL A 13 -33.27 -5.05 1.47
N ILE A 14 -33.36 -6.36 1.25
CA ILE A 14 -32.18 -7.22 1.07
C ILE A 14 -31.33 -6.74 -0.12
N ILE A 15 -31.93 -6.44 -1.27
CA ILE A 15 -31.21 -5.97 -2.46
C ILE A 15 -30.49 -4.64 -2.19
N SER A 16 -31.16 -3.69 -1.51
CA SER A 16 -30.54 -2.41 -1.16
C SER A 16 -29.33 -2.58 -0.22
N VAL A 17 -29.45 -3.47 0.78
CA VAL A 17 -28.35 -3.78 1.71
C VAL A 17 -27.18 -4.44 0.97
N MET A 18 -27.47 -5.42 0.12
CA MET A 18 -26.45 -6.11 -0.68
C MET A 18 -25.72 -5.15 -1.63
N ALA A 19 -26.44 -4.21 -2.26
CA ALA A 19 -25.84 -3.20 -3.12
C ALA A 19 -24.89 -2.26 -2.35
N VAL A 20 -25.29 -1.82 -1.14
CA VAL A 20 -24.43 -0.98 -0.30
C VAL A 20 -23.17 -1.74 0.13
N LEU A 21 -23.30 -3.00 0.54
CA LEU A 21 -22.15 -3.84 0.91
C LEU A 21 -21.18 -4.05 -0.27
N ALA A 22 -21.71 -4.31 -1.46
CA ALA A 22 -20.92 -4.49 -2.68
C ALA A 22 -20.13 -3.23 -3.07
N LEU A 23 -20.66 -2.03 -2.81
CA LEU A 23 -19.99 -0.75 -3.11
C LEU A 23 -18.90 -0.39 -2.09
N LEU A 24 -18.97 -0.91 -0.86
CA LEU A 24 -18.02 -0.63 0.21
C LEU A 24 -16.85 -1.62 0.24
N ALA A 25 -17.09 -2.89 -0.06
CA ALA A 25 -16.08 -3.95 -0.03
C ALA A 25 -14.78 -3.64 -0.81
N PRO A 26 -14.81 -3.21 -2.09
CA PRO A 26 -13.59 -2.93 -2.84
C PRO A 26 -12.84 -1.71 -2.31
N LYS A 27 -13.55 -0.70 -1.78
CA LYS A 27 -12.91 0.51 -1.23
C LYS A 27 -12.08 0.19 0.00
N VAL A 28 -12.60 -0.66 0.89
CA VAL A 28 -11.88 -1.10 2.09
C VAL A 28 -10.62 -1.89 1.73
N LEU A 29 -10.72 -2.76 0.72
CA LEU A 29 -9.57 -3.54 0.23
C LEU A 29 -8.48 -2.65 -0.39
N VAL A 30 -8.86 -1.67 -1.21
CA VAL A 30 -7.89 -0.74 -1.81
C VAL A 30 -7.20 0.10 -0.74
N VAL A 31 -7.95 0.64 0.22
CA VAL A 31 -7.38 1.45 1.30
C VAL A 31 -6.41 0.63 2.16
N SER A 32 -6.74 -0.61 2.50
CA SER A 32 -5.84 -1.46 3.29
C SER A 32 -4.53 -1.79 2.56
N VAL A 33 -4.59 -2.07 1.26
CA VAL A 33 -3.40 -2.30 0.42
C VAL A 33 -2.54 -1.04 0.34
N VAL A 34 -3.13 0.14 0.15
CA VAL A 34 -2.40 1.40 0.09
C VAL A 34 -1.70 1.71 1.42
N ILE A 35 -2.37 1.47 2.55
CA ILE A 35 -1.76 1.67 3.88
C ILE A 35 -0.55 0.75 4.06
N LEU A 36 -0.67 -0.54 3.71
CA LEU A 36 0.45 -1.48 3.78
C LEU A 36 1.61 -1.04 2.89
N TRP A 37 1.33 -0.56 1.68
CA TRP A 37 2.34 -0.04 0.77
C TRP A 37 3.10 1.16 1.35
N ILE A 38 2.39 2.11 1.96
CA ILE A 38 3.00 3.29 2.61
C ILE A 38 3.87 2.86 3.80
N ILE A 39 3.42 1.91 4.61
CA ILE A 39 4.21 1.41 5.75
C ILE A 39 5.54 0.80 5.26
N LEU A 40 5.49 -0.06 4.23
CA LEU A 40 6.70 -0.64 3.65
C LEU A 40 7.64 0.42 3.09
N TRP A 41 7.09 1.45 2.44
CA TRP A 41 7.87 2.56 1.92
C TRP A 41 8.56 3.37 3.01
N VAL A 42 7.87 3.66 4.11
CA VAL A 42 8.45 4.38 5.26
C VAL A 42 9.55 3.55 5.92
N ILE A 43 9.36 2.24 6.09
CA ILE A 43 10.39 1.34 6.64
C ILE A 43 11.65 1.36 5.77
N ALA A 44 11.50 1.32 4.44
CA ALA A 44 12.63 1.38 3.52
C ALA A 44 13.40 2.71 3.62
N ILE A 45 12.70 3.83 3.80
CA ILE A 45 13.33 5.14 4.04
C ILE A 45 14.09 5.14 5.37
N ILE A 46 13.52 4.59 6.44
CA ILE A 46 14.16 4.52 7.76
C ILE A 46 15.41 3.63 7.70
N ASP A 47 15.37 2.50 6.99
CA ASP A 47 16.51 1.60 6.81
C ASP A 47 17.68 2.30 6.11
N VAL A 48 17.38 3.05 5.04
CA VAL A 48 18.37 3.88 4.33
C VAL A 48 18.91 5.02 5.21
N LEU A 49 18.08 5.64 6.04
CA LEU A 49 18.51 6.67 6.99
C LEU A 49 19.40 6.11 8.10
N LYS A 50 19.14 4.89 8.57
CA LYS A 50 19.94 4.20 9.60
C LYS A 50 21.23 3.62 9.04
N SER A 51 21.28 3.24 7.76
CA SER A 51 22.49 2.76 7.11
C SER A 51 23.56 3.85 7.05
N GLU A 52 24.78 3.53 7.49
CA GLU A 52 25.95 4.40 7.41
C GLU A 52 26.51 4.38 5.98
N PHE A 53 25.90 5.18 5.10
CA PHE A 53 26.45 5.44 3.77
C PHE A 53 27.63 6.39 3.89
N THR A 54 28.80 5.95 3.45
CA THR A 54 30.00 6.78 3.37
C THR A 54 29.88 7.80 2.23
N GLY A 55 29.88 9.09 2.57
CA GLY A 55 29.87 10.21 1.62
C GLY A 55 28.48 10.67 1.15
N SER A 56 28.47 11.70 0.30
CA SER A 56 27.30 12.47 -0.21
C SER A 56 26.13 11.66 -0.81
N ASN A 57 26.27 10.33 -0.91
CA ASN A 57 25.32 9.40 -1.50
C ASN A 57 24.04 9.17 -0.68
N LYS A 58 24.01 9.52 0.62
CA LYS A 58 22.85 9.27 1.49
C LYS A 58 21.59 10.05 1.06
N ILE A 59 21.77 11.31 0.63
CA ILE A 59 20.68 12.18 0.17
C ILE A 59 20.14 11.71 -1.19
N VAL A 60 21.03 11.24 -2.08
CA VAL A 60 20.65 10.72 -3.41
C VAL A 60 19.76 9.48 -3.28
N TRP A 61 20.07 8.58 -2.34
CA TRP A 61 19.25 7.40 -2.07
C TRP A 61 17.84 7.74 -1.57
N ILE A 62 17.73 8.70 -0.65
CA ILE A 62 16.44 9.18 -0.15
C ILE A 62 15.63 9.82 -1.28
N LEU A 63 16.27 10.62 -2.15
CA LEU A 63 15.61 11.28 -3.27
C LEU A 63 15.08 10.27 -4.31
N VAL A 64 15.84 9.21 -4.60
CA VAL A 64 15.41 8.13 -5.51
C VAL A 64 14.27 7.30 -4.91
N LEU A 65 14.32 6.99 -3.60
CA LEU A 65 13.20 6.32 -2.91
C LEU A 65 11.92 7.18 -2.91
N ILE A 66 12.07 8.50 -2.76
CA ILE A 66 10.95 9.43 -2.73
C ILE A 66 10.34 9.64 -4.11
N LEU A 67 11.17 9.86 -5.14
CA LEU A 67 10.70 10.14 -6.49
C LEU A 67 10.23 8.89 -7.22
N ILE A 68 10.83 7.73 -6.94
CA ILE A 68 10.52 6.48 -7.65
C ILE A 68 10.57 5.29 -6.69
N PRO A 69 9.52 5.02 -5.89
CA PRO A 69 9.49 3.92 -4.91
C PRO A 69 9.88 2.55 -5.50
N ILE A 70 9.39 2.25 -6.71
CA ILE A 70 9.65 0.97 -7.38
C ILE A 70 11.13 0.86 -7.79
N ILE A 71 11.71 1.91 -8.36
CA ILE A 71 13.10 1.91 -8.81
C ILE A 71 14.06 2.03 -7.62
N GLY A 72 13.67 2.74 -6.55
CA GLY A 72 14.45 2.88 -5.33
C GLY A 72 14.72 1.54 -4.65
N VAL A 73 13.73 0.65 -4.58
CA VAL A 73 13.91 -0.71 -4.00
C VAL A 73 14.85 -1.55 -4.87
N ILE A 74 14.65 -1.56 -6.20
CA ILE A 74 15.48 -2.34 -7.14
C ILE A 74 16.92 -1.83 -7.12
N ALA A 75 17.11 -0.51 -7.17
CA ALA A 75 18.42 0.10 -7.10
C ALA A 75 19.09 -0.24 -5.75
N TYR A 76 18.37 -0.15 -4.62
CA TYR A 76 18.94 -0.44 -3.28
C TYR A 76 19.46 -1.87 -3.23
N SER A 77 18.68 -2.81 -3.77
CA SER A 77 19.05 -4.22 -3.81
C SER A 77 20.27 -4.51 -4.70
N LEU A 78 20.54 -3.70 -5.73
CA LEU A 78 21.65 -3.93 -6.67
C LEU A 78 22.93 -3.14 -6.34
N ILE A 79 22.78 -1.93 -5.80
CA ILE A 79 23.86 -0.95 -5.63
C ILE A 79 24.08 -0.64 -4.14
N GLY A 80 23.01 -0.61 -3.35
CA GLY A 80 23.08 -0.31 -1.91
C GLY A 80 23.95 -1.30 -1.13
N GLU A 81 23.87 -2.61 -1.45
CA GLU A 81 24.73 -3.62 -0.83
C GLU A 81 26.23 -3.43 -1.11
N LYS A 82 26.58 -2.91 -2.30
CA LYS A 82 27.98 -2.70 -2.70
C LYS A 82 28.61 -1.46 -2.08
N GLN A 83 27.79 -0.54 -1.56
CA GLN A 83 28.22 0.69 -0.92
C GLN A 83 28.17 0.61 0.61
N LYS A 84 27.66 -0.48 1.19
CA LYS A 84 27.79 -0.75 2.62
C LYS A 84 29.27 -0.98 2.91
N VAL A 85 29.83 -0.14 3.78
CA VAL A 85 31.19 -0.34 4.29
C VAL A 85 31.20 -1.71 4.97
N LYS A 86 31.96 -2.64 4.42
CA LYS A 86 32.35 -3.84 5.13
C LYS A 86 33.29 -3.40 6.25
N GLU A 87 32.88 -3.56 7.49
CA GLU A 87 33.84 -3.87 8.55
C GLU A 87 34.54 -5.19 8.22
#